data_AF-A0A4R6F8U8-F1
#
_entry.id   AF-A0A4R6F8U8-F1
#
_cell.length_a   1.000
_cell.length_b   1.000
_cell.length_c   1.000
_cell.angle_alpha   90.00
_cell.angle_beta   90.00
_cell.angle_gamma   90.00
#
_symmetry.space_group_name_H-M   'P 1'
#
loop_
_entity.id
_entity.type
_entity.pdbx_description
1 polymer ?
#
loop_
_entity_poly.entity_id
_entity_poly.type
_entity_poly.pdbx_seq_one_letter_code
_entity_poly.pdbx_strand_id
1 'polypeptide(L)'
;MPTYQLTRAALIRIAQSVCGIFDGNAVYGEKAATDGKMKNLIIRDPGGKRTPYISLLFPDDILDRYDAMPGGARTTVENRIIAILLEQLPNYQGEFKSGLLQVHQVFAIEFDARLIDDV
;
A
#
# COMPACT_ATOMS: atom_id res chain seq x y z
N MET A 1 -2.45 16.79 -6.50
CA MET A 1 -2.93 15.61 -7.25
C MET A 1 -1.93 14.49 -6.99
N PRO A 2 -2.37 13.26 -6.67
CA PRO A 2 -1.46 12.16 -6.40
C PRO A 2 -0.60 11.85 -7.64
N THR A 3 0.64 11.44 -7.41
CA THR A 3 1.59 11.07 -8.48
C THR A 3 1.82 9.57 -8.47
N TYR A 4 1.67 8.90 -9.61
CA TYR A 4 1.85 7.45 -9.74
C TYR A 4 3.12 7.14 -10.55
N GLN A 5 4.09 6.50 -9.91
CA GLN A 5 5.36 6.03 -10.46
C GLN A 5 5.36 4.50 -10.40
N LEU A 6 4.38 3.89 -11.06
CA LEU A 6 4.06 2.47 -11.00
C LEU A 6 4.01 1.91 -12.42
N THR A 7 4.48 0.68 -12.60
CA THR A 7 4.40 -0.03 -13.88
C THR A 7 3.50 -1.25 -13.81
N ARG A 8 3.35 -1.85 -12.62
CA ARG A 8 2.49 -3.02 -12.43
C ARG A 8 1.01 -2.64 -12.34
N ALA A 9 0.17 -3.30 -13.14
CA ALA A 9 -1.27 -3.06 -13.20
C ALA A 9 -1.98 -3.24 -11.85
N ALA A 10 -1.68 -4.31 -11.12
CA ALA A 10 -2.21 -4.54 -9.77
C ALA A 10 -1.94 -3.36 -8.84
N LEU A 11 -0.68 -2.90 -8.78
CA LEU A 11 -0.27 -1.82 -7.90
C LEU A 11 -0.90 -0.49 -8.30
N ILE A 12 -1.05 -0.21 -9.60
CA ILE A 12 -1.75 0.97 -10.08
C ILE A 12 -3.19 0.99 -9.57
N ARG A 13 -3.91 -0.12 -9.70
CA ARG A 13 -5.31 -0.23 -9.25
C ARG A 13 -5.42 -0.06 -7.74
N ILE A 14 -4.61 -0.79 -6.99
CA ILE A 14 -4.60 -0.69 -5.53
C ILE A 14 -4.27 0.74 -5.08
N ALA A 15 -3.28 1.38 -5.71
CA ALA A 15 -2.92 2.77 -5.43
C ALA A 15 -4.10 3.73 -5.69
N GLN A 16 -4.84 3.53 -6.78
CA GLN A 16 -6.04 4.31 -7.08
C GLN A 16 -7.12 4.11 -6.02
N SER A 17 -7.33 2.89 -5.53
CA SER A 17 -8.36 2.60 -4.52
C SER A 17 -8.02 3.19 -3.15
N VAL A 18 -6.74 3.24 -2.78
CA VAL A 18 -6.31 3.80 -1.48
C VAL A 18 -6.00 5.30 -1.53
N CYS A 19 -5.93 5.92 -2.72
CA CYS A 19 -5.37 7.27 -2.82
C CYS A 19 -6.17 8.35 -2.09
N GLY A 20 -7.49 8.15 -1.91
CA GLY A 20 -8.36 9.06 -1.17
C GLY A 20 -8.11 9.10 0.34
N ILE A 21 -7.31 8.16 0.88
CA ILE A 21 -6.97 8.08 2.30
C ILE A 21 -5.83 9.05 2.66
N PHE A 22 -4.98 9.38 1.70
CA PHE A 22 -3.72 10.10 1.92
C PHE A 22 -3.77 11.55 1.44
N ASP A 23 -2.71 12.30 1.73
CA ASP A 23 -2.54 13.66 1.23
C ASP A 23 -2.67 13.72 -0.29
N GLY A 24 -3.29 14.80 -0.78
CA GLY A 24 -3.54 14.99 -2.20
C GLY A 24 -2.28 15.13 -3.05
N ASN A 25 -1.09 15.22 -2.46
CA ASN A 25 0.21 15.23 -3.15
C ASN A 25 1.07 13.99 -2.85
N ALA A 26 0.50 12.95 -2.24
CA ALA A 26 1.19 11.70 -2.01
C ALA A 26 1.73 11.10 -3.33
N VAL A 27 2.90 10.47 -3.24
CA VAL A 27 3.57 9.84 -4.39
C VAL A 27 3.61 8.33 -4.19
N TYR A 28 2.99 7.62 -5.13
CA TYR A 28 2.89 6.17 -5.15
C TYR A 28 4.00 5.63 -6.04
N GLY A 29 4.88 4.80 -5.49
CA GLY A 29 5.96 4.13 -6.20
C GLY A 29 5.91 2.63 -5.93
N GLU A 30 6.67 1.87 -6.71
CA GLU A 30 6.80 0.44 -6.53
C GLU A 30 8.24 0.10 -6.12
N LYS A 31 8.39 -0.99 -5.37
CA LYS A 31 9.70 -1.55 -5.03
C LYS A 31 9.71 -3.05 -5.24
N ALA A 32 10.81 -3.52 -5.82
CA ALA A 32 11.08 -4.93 -5.95
C ALA A 32 11.35 -5.55 -4.57
N ALA A 33 10.77 -6.73 -4.32
CA ALA A 33 11.18 -7.59 -3.22
C ALA A 33 12.57 -8.20 -3.50
N THR A 34 13.10 -8.96 -2.54
CA THR A 34 14.41 -9.62 -2.64
C THR A 34 14.51 -10.61 -3.80
N ASP A 35 13.37 -11.11 -4.29
CA ASP A 35 13.26 -11.98 -5.47
C ASP A 35 13.20 -11.21 -6.81
N GLY A 36 13.33 -9.88 -6.78
CA GLY A 36 13.30 -9.01 -7.95
C GLY A 36 11.91 -8.68 -8.48
N LYS A 37 10.83 -9.26 -7.91
CA LYS A 37 9.46 -8.97 -8.33
C LYS A 37 8.94 -7.68 -7.69
N MET A 38 8.26 -6.83 -8.45
CA MET A 38 7.56 -5.65 -7.92
C MET A 38 6.36 -6.10 -7.07
N LYS A 39 6.58 -6.15 -5.76
CA LYS A 39 5.63 -6.67 -4.77
C LYS A 39 5.22 -5.64 -3.72
N ASN A 40 5.83 -4.46 -3.72
CA ASN A 40 5.59 -3.47 -2.69
C ASN A 40 5.04 -2.18 -3.29
N LEU A 41 3.96 -1.67 -2.69
CA LEU A 41 3.46 -0.32 -2.97
C LEU A 41 4.04 0.63 -1.92
N ILE A 42 4.86 1.59 -2.34
CA ILE A 42 5.42 2.63 -1.48
C ILE A 42 4.60 3.91 -1.66
N ILE A 43 4.16 4.48 -0.55
CA ILE A 43 3.44 5.74 -0.49
C ILE A 43 4.34 6.74 0.23
N ARG A 44 4.83 7.72 -0.52
CA ARG A 44 5.63 8.83 0.01
C ARG A 44 4.74 10.03 0.30
N ASP A 45 5.13 10.78 1.31
CA ASP A 45 4.39 11.95 1.83
C ASP A 45 2.90 11.63 2.12
N PRO A 46 2.56 10.49 2.76
CA PRO A 46 1.17 10.07 2.96
C PRO A 46 0.35 11.06 3.81
N GLY A 47 1.00 11.83 4.69
CA GLY A 47 0.38 12.92 5.46
C GLY A 47 0.92 14.31 5.08
N GLY A 48 1.46 14.46 3.86
CA GLY A 48 2.15 15.65 3.39
C GLY A 48 3.66 15.59 3.57
N LYS A 49 4.35 16.68 3.19
CA LYS A 49 5.82 16.73 3.21
C LYS A 49 6.37 16.43 4.60
N ARG A 50 7.51 15.74 4.64
CA ARG A 50 8.22 15.36 5.88
C ARG A 50 7.43 14.40 6.77
N THR A 51 6.55 13.59 6.16
CA THR A 51 5.97 12.45 6.85
C THR A 51 6.73 11.17 6.50
N PRO A 52 6.79 10.19 7.42
CA PRO A 52 7.36 8.89 7.10
C PRO A 52 6.59 8.19 5.98
N TYR A 53 7.28 7.36 5.22
CA TYR A 53 6.70 6.61 4.12
C TYR A 53 5.88 5.43 4.65
N ILE A 54 4.88 5.00 3.88
CA ILE A 54 4.17 3.74 4.11
C ILE A 54 4.55 2.77 3.01
N SER A 55 4.86 1.54 3.36
CA SER A 55 5.10 0.47 2.37
C SER A 55 4.13 -0.66 2.62
N LEU A 56 3.27 -0.92 1.63
CA LEU A 56 2.39 -2.08 1.62
C LEU A 56 3.15 -3.25 1.01
N LEU A 57 3.35 -4.31 1.78
CA LEU A 57 4.14 -5.48 1.40
C LEU A 57 3.17 -6.61 1.04
N PHE A 58 3.16 -7.01 -0.23
CA PHE A 58 2.32 -8.11 -0.71
C PHE A 58 3.15 -9.40 -0.81
N PRO A 59 2.71 -10.51 -0.19
CA PRO A 59 3.44 -11.77 -0.24
C PRO A 59 3.29 -12.47 -1.61
N ASP A 60 4.31 -13.27 -1.94
CA ASP A 60 4.30 -14.30 -3.00
C ASP A 60 3.68 -13.87 -4.34
N ASP A 61 2.62 -14.56 -4.76
CA ASP A 61 1.93 -14.41 -6.04
C ASP A 61 0.59 -13.67 -5.88
N ILE A 62 0.31 -13.04 -4.73
CA ILE A 62 -1.00 -12.38 -4.47
C ILE A 62 -1.33 -11.38 -5.57
N LEU A 63 -0.36 -10.56 -5.97
CA LEU A 63 -0.59 -9.56 -7.01
C LEU A 63 -0.80 -10.20 -8.39
N ASP A 64 -0.22 -11.38 -8.65
CA ASP A 64 -0.44 -12.13 -9.89
C ASP A 64 -1.87 -12.71 -9.89
N ARG A 65 -2.30 -13.28 -8.76
CA ARG A 65 -3.67 -13.78 -8.55
C ARG A 65 -4.71 -12.66 -8.64
N TYR A 66 -4.43 -11.50 -8.04
CA TYR A 66 -5.27 -10.32 -8.12
C TYR A 66 -5.47 -9.84 -9.56
N ASP A 67 -4.42 -9.80 -10.38
CA ASP A 67 -4.52 -9.40 -11.79
C ASP A 67 -5.39 -10.38 -12.60
N ALA A 68 -5.43 -11.65 -12.22
CA ALA A 68 -6.25 -12.70 -12.84
C ALA A 68 -7.71 -12.74 -12.37
N MET A 69 -8.07 -12.09 -11.26
CA MET A 69 -9.43 -12.11 -10.70
C MET A 69 -10.45 -11.35 -11.56
N PRO A 70 -11.75 -11.69 -11.50
CA PRO A 70 -12.81 -10.84 -12.05
C PRO A 70 -12.97 -9.54 -11.24
N GLY A 71 -13.60 -8.53 -11.84
CA GLY A 71 -13.70 -7.19 -11.23
C GLY A 71 -14.33 -7.16 -9.83
N GLY A 72 -15.43 -7.90 -9.60
CA GLY A 72 -16.08 -7.93 -8.27
C GLY A 72 -15.23 -8.56 -7.16
N ALA A 73 -14.44 -9.59 -7.51
CA ALA A 73 -13.45 -10.19 -6.63
C ALA A 73 -12.35 -9.18 -6.26
N ARG A 74 -11.82 -8.46 -7.26
CA ARG A 74 -10.81 -7.41 -7.02
C ARG A 74 -11.30 -6.33 -6.08
N THR A 75 -12.51 -5.82 -6.25
CA THR A 75 -13.08 -4.81 -5.35
C THR A 75 -13.16 -5.31 -3.91
N THR A 76 -13.46 -6.60 -3.70
CA THR A 76 -13.45 -7.19 -2.36
C THR A 76 -12.04 -7.17 -1.75
N VAL A 77 -11.03 -7.51 -2.54
CA VAL A 77 -9.62 -7.43 -2.12
C VAL A 77 -9.20 -5.98 -1.81
N GLU A 78 -9.54 -5.03 -2.69
CA GLU A 78 -9.25 -3.61 -2.50
C GLU A 78 -9.89 -3.07 -1.20
N ASN A 79 -11.14 -3.46 -0.92
CA ASN A 79 -11.83 -3.08 0.32
C ASN A 79 -11.14 -3.66 1.57
N ARG A 80 -10.64 -4.91 1.50
CA ARG A 80 -9.85 -5.51 2.58
C ARG A 80 -8.53 -4.76 2.80
N ILE A 81 -7.83 -4.40 1.73
CA ILE A 81 -6.61 -3.58 1.79
C ILE A 81 -6.91 -2.25 2.49
N ILE A 82 -7.98 -1.57 2.09
CA ILE A 82 -8.41 -0.29 2.68
C ILE A 82 -8.71 -0.47 4.18
N ALA A 83 -9.45 -1.51 4.56
CA ALA A 83 -9.79 -1.77 5.96
C ALA A 83 -8.54 -1.96 6.83
N ILE A 84 -7.62 -2.84 6.41
CA ILE A 84 -6.36 -3.09 7.13
C ILE A 84 -5.54 -1.79 7.21
N LEU A 85 -5.47 -1.03 6.12
CA LEU A 85 -4.74 0.23 6.10
C LEU A 85 -5.32 1.23 7.11
N LEU A 86 -6.64 1.40 7.15
CA LEU A 86 -7.31 2.28 8.11
C LEU A 86 -7.09 1.84 9.56
N GLU A 87 -7.02 0.54 9.83
CA GLU A 87 -6.68 -0.01 11.15
C GLU A 87 -5.23 0.29 11.56
N GLN A 88 -4.31 0.36 10.61
CA GLN A 88 -2.88 0.62 10.87
C GLN A 88 -2.52 2.12 10.93
N LEU A 89 -3.33 3.02 10.35
CA LEU A 89 -3.06 4.45 10.36
C LEU A 89 -2.86 5.05 11.77
N PRO A 90 -3.65 4.68 12.80
CA PRO A 90 -3.41 5.15 14.16
C PRO A 90 -2.02 4.77 14.70
N ASN A 91 -1.53 3.57 14.38
CA ASN A 91 -0.20 3.11 14.79
C ASN A 91 0.89 3.93 14.10
N TYR A 92 0.79 4.09 12.77
CA TYR A 92 1.67 4.95 11.99
C TYR A 92 1.75 6.38 12.58
N GLN A 93 0.60 6.98 12.88
CA GLN A 93 0.53 8.33 13.45
C GLN A 93 1.11 8.37 14.88
N GLY A 94 0.86 7.34 15.68
CA GLY A 94 1.39 7.20 17.04
C GLY A 94 2.91 7.12 17.04
N GLU A 95 3.48 6.24 16.22
CA GLU A 95 4.94 6.08 16.09
C GLU A 95 5.60 7.36 15.59
N PHE A 96 5.02 8.03 14.59
CA PHE A 96 5.55 9.30 14.10
C PHE A 96 5.52 10.39 15.18
N LYS A 97 4.40 10.54 15.91
CA LYS A 97 4.27 11.53 17.00
C LYS A 97 5.21 11.25 18.17
N SER A 98 5.49 9.98 18.45
CA SER A 98 6.42 9.57 19.51
C SER A 98 7.90 9.72 19.14
N GLY A 99 8.20 9.93 17.84
CA GLY A 99 9.57 9.98 17.33
C GLY A 99 10.22 8.62 17.07
N LEU A 100 9.50 7.51 17.30
CA LEU A 100 9.95 6.16 16.97
C LEU A 100 10.10 5.97 15.45
N LEU A 101 9.20 6.59 14.69
CA LEU A 101 9.24 6.58 13.23
C LEU A 101 9.72 7.94 12.73
N GLN A 102 10.92 8.00 12.18
CA GLN A 102 11.52 9.24 11.71
C GLN A 102 11.02 9.63 10.31
N VAL A 103 11.21 10.90 9.98
CA VAL A 103 10.96 11.41 8.63
C VAL A 103 11.74 10.58 7.60
N HIS A 104 11.09 10.18 6.51
CA HIS A 104 11.63 9.31 5.45
C HIS A 104 11.93 7.86 5.84
N GLN A 105 11.66 7.44 7.09
CA GLN A 105 11.60 6.02 7.41
C GLN A 105 10.33 5.39 6.85
N VAL A 106 10.35 4.06 6.73
CA VAL A 106 9.25 3.28 6.17
C VAL A 106 8.50 2.61 7.32
N PHE A 107 7.21 2.89 7.41
CA PHE A 107 6.27 2.07 8.16
C PHE A 107 5.76 0.95 7.24
N ALA A 108 6.11 -0.28 7.57
CA ALA A 108 5.74 -1.45 6.77
C ALA A 108 4.39 -2.01 7.23
N ILE A 109 3.51 -2.26 6.27
CA ILE A 109 2.26 -2.99 6.49
C ILE A 109 2.37 -4.28 5.68
N GLU A 110 2.50 -5.40 6.38
CA GLU A 110 2.61 -6.72 5.78
C GLU A 110 1.22 -7.33 5.62
N PHE A 111 0.87 -7.69 4.38
CA PHE A 111 -0.33 -8.45 4.09
C PHE A 111 -0.05 -9.95 4.13
N ASP A 112 -1.12 -10.70 4.35
CA ASP A 112 -1.13 -12.17 4.44
C ASP A 112 -1.84 -12.76 3.19
N ALA A 113 -1.54 -14.01 2.84
CA ALA A 113 -2.27 -14.83 1.86
C ALA A 113 -3.80 -14.76 2.03
N ARG A 114 -4.26 -14.65 3.28
CA ARG A 114 -5.69 -14.49 3.63
C ARG A 114 -6.38 -13.28 3.00
N LEU A 115 -5.63 -12.35 2.42
CA LEU A 115 -6.19 -11.24 1.66
C LEU A 115 -7.10 -11.73 0.52
N ILE A 116 -6.81 -12.90 -0.06
CA ILE A 116 -7.47 -13.44 -1.25
C ILE A 116 -8.07 -14.85 -1.10
N ASP A 117 -7.97 -15.48 0.08
CA ASP A 117 -8.36 -16.89 0.25
C ASP A 117 -9.88 -17.16 0.20
N ASP A 118 -10.72 -16.13 0.37
CA ASP A 118 -12.19 -16.24 0.40
C ASP A 118 -12.89 -15.37 -0.67
N VAL A 119 -12.22 -15.14 -1.79
CA VAL A 119 -12.69 -14.29 -2.90
C VAL A 119 -12.89 -15.14 -4.15
#